data_AF-A0A8T2FGM6-F1
#
_entry.id   AF-A0A8T2FGM6-F1
#
_cell.length_a   1.000
_cell.length_b   1.000
_cell.length_c   1.000
_cell.angle_alpha   90.00
_cell.angle_beta   90.00
_cell.angle_gamma   90.00
#
_symmetry.space_group_name_H-M   'P 1'
#
loop_
_entity.id
_entity.type
_entity.pdbx_description
1 polymer ?
#
loop_
_entity_poly.entity_id
_entity_poly.type
_entity_poly.pdbx_seq_one_letter_code
_entity_poly.pdbx_strand_id
1 'polypeptide(L)'
;MELLYDTHNDINILITDLKLHYMTDSEHGYWFENYMNINTKLLDLCNAFMSLLRHMNHGIVCLKFLRDKLEMKSEDLCTEICSALDSWRENITAEISKCREVLGRYVESLNFHKVKNCIKEAKVLMKAFYGANVLTAYICSVFVIVLSNSDKDILPIYVWKQSLWKKDFLDLQTIVNVKTRVNISTDGTMVLQELESVAAKMKKMYLTIQEGDDLVQESFKESIEECKEEVEKLEHGLDEIFRKIGNLSDVTFKGREIIRDGLFDSMIRELTHGPYIYD
;
A
#
# COMPACT_ATOMS: atom_id res chain seq x y z
N MET A 1 -3.15 -7.36 -2.67
CA MET A 1 -3.88 -6.51 -1.70
C MET A 1 -5.15 -7.18 -1.19
N GLU A 2 -6.03 -7.72 -2.04
CA GLU A 2 -7.23 -8.46 -1.60
C GLU A 2 -6.90 -9.64 -0.66
N LEU A 3 -5.92 -10.47 -1.02
CA LEU A 3 -5.37 -11.50 -0.12
C LEU A 3 -4.97 -10.95 1.27
N LEU A 4 -4.43 -9.73 1.33
CA LEU A 4 -4.04 -9.12 2.61
C LEU A 4 -5.27 -8.71 3.41
N TYR A 5 -6.30 -8.18 2.74
CA TYR A 5 -7.58 -7.88 3.38
C TYR A 5 -8.16 -9.14 4.02
N ASP A 6 -8.28 -10.23 3.25
CA ASP A 6 -8.82 -11.50 3.73
C ASP A 6 -7.99 -12.04 4.91
N THR A 7 -6.67 -12.05 4.76
CA THR A 7 -5.75 -12.53 5.81
C THR A 7 -5.90 -11.73 7.11
N HIS A 8 -5.97 -10.39 7.04
CA HIS A 8 -6.14 -9.55 8.23
C HIS A 8 -7.57 -9.62 8.78
N ASN A 9 -8.56 -9.87 7.94
CA ASN A 9 -9.92 -10.15 8.38
C ASN A 9 -9.99 -11.47 9.19
N ASP A 10 -9.30 -12.51 8.74
CA ASP A 10 -9.19 -13.78 9.47
C ASP A 10 -8.50 -13.59 10.83
N ILE A 11 -7.50 -12.71 10.91
CA ILE A 11 -6.91 -12.31 12.20
C ILE A 11 -7.96 -11.66 13.11
N ASN A 12 -8.79 -10.78 12.58
CA ASN A 12 -9.85 -10.12 13.37
C ASN A 12 -10.89 -11.13 13.88
N ILE A 13 -11.29 -12.07 13.04
CA ILE A 13 -12.17 -13.18 13.43
C ILE A 13 -11.50 -14.00 14.54
N LEU A 14 -10.21 -14.33 14.41
CA LEU A 14 -9.47 -15.08 15.41
C LEU A 14 -9.40 -14.37 16.76
N ILE A 15 -9.28 -13.03 16.78
CA ILE A 15 -9.32 -12.23 18.03
C ILE A 15 -10.66 -12.44 18.74
N THR A 16 -11.77 -12.35 18.00
CA THR A 16 -13.13 -12.54 18.52
C THR A 16 -13.35 -13.97 19.02
N ASP A 17 -12.95 -14.97 18.24
CA ASP A 17 -13.13 -16.40 18.57
C ASP A 17 -12.35 -16.80 19.82
N LEU A 18 -11.12 -16.28 19.97
CA LEU A 18 -10.29 -16.50 21.14
C LEU A 18 -10.69 -15.64 22.35
N LYS A 19 -11.68 -14.75 22.19
CA LYS A 19 -12.17 -13.82 23.23
C LYS A 19 -11.05 -12.97 23.84
N LEU A 20 -10.03 -12.65 23.06
CA LEU A 20 -8.83 -11.96 23.54
C LEU A 20 -9.08 -10.50 23.90
N HIS A 21 -10.19 -9.94 23.43
CA HIS A 21 -10.65 -8.60 23.79
C HIS A 21 -10.95 -8.44 25.29
N TYR A 22 -11.01 -9.53 26.06
CA TYR A 22 -11.15 -9.52 27.52
C TYR A 22 -9.86 -9.82 28.29
N MET A 23 -8.72 -10.04 27.60
CA MET A 23 -7.47 -10.55 28.20
C MET A 23 -6.28 -9.66 27.84
N THR A 24 -6.44 -8.35 28.06
CA THR A 24 -5.52 -7.29 27.63
C THR A 24 -4.68 -6.70 28.77
N ASP A 25 -4.84 -7.18 29.99
CA ASP A 25 -4.01 -6.75 31.11
C ASP A 25 -2.57 -7.28 31.01
N SER A 26 -1.69 -6.74 31.86
CA SER A 26 -0.29 -7.11 31.90
C SER A 26 -0.03 -8.53 32.44
N GLU A 27 -1.01 -9.16 33.11
CA GLU A 27 -0.92 -10.53 33.61
C GLU A 27 -1.05 -11.56 32.48
N HIS A 28 -1.86 -11.24 31.46
CA HIS A 28 -2.01 -12.05 30.25
C HIS A 28 -0.87 -11.87 29.22
N GLY A 29 0.05 -10.94 29.52
CA GLY A 29 1.30 -10.67 28.81
C GLY A 29 1.19 -9.53 27.78
N TYR A 30 2.35 -9.01 27.36
CA TYR A 30 2.46 -7.84 26.46
C TYR A 30 2.06 -8.10 24.99
N TRP A 31 1.14 -9.03 24.72
CA TRP A 31 0.70 -9.34 23.35
C TRP A 31 -0.07 -8.15 22.75
N PHE A 32 -0.88 -7.47 23.57
CA PHE A 32 -1.71 -6.34 23.18
C PHE A 32 -0.88 -5.17 22.64
N GLU A 33 0.14 -4.74 23.37
CA GLU A 33 1.01 -3.63 22.97
C GLU A 33 1.78 -3.96 21.70
N ASN A 34 2.22 -5.22 21.56
CA ASN A 34 2.88 -5.67 20.34
C ASN A 34 1.91 -5.65 19.14
N TYR A 35 0.68 -6.16 19.31
CA TYR A 35 -0.36 -6.12 18.29
C TYR A 35 -0.67 -4.67 17.87
N MET A 36 -0.91 -3.79 18.83
CA MET A 36 -1.23 -2.38 18.58
C MET A 36 -0.07 -1.63 17.92
N ASN A 37 1.17 -1.88 18.35
CA ASN A 37 2.35 -1.29 17.73
C ASN A 37 2.50 -1.71 16.26
N ILE A 38 2.41 -3.00 15.97
CA ILE A 38 2.53 -3.51 14.59
C ILE A 38 1.40 -2.97 13.71
N ASN A 39 0.16 -2.97 14.19
CA ASN A 39 -0.97 -2.41 13.44
C ASN A 39 -0.82 -0.91 13.18
N THR A 40 -0.27 -0.16 14.14
CA THR A 40 0.02 1.26 13.94
C THR A 40 1.02 1.44 12.80
N LYS A 41 2.07 0.61 12.75
CA LYS A 41 3.05 0.63 11.64
C LYS A 41 2.45 0.19 10.31
N LEU A 42 1.51 -0.75 10.31
CA LEU A 42 0.76 -1.12 9.10
C LEU A 42 -0.13 0.03 8.60
N LEU A 43 -0.79 0.76 9.50
CA LEU A 43 -1.58 1.94 9.15
C LEU A 43 -0.70 3.08 8.62
N ASP A 44 0.48 3.30 9.22
CA ASP A 44 1.48 4.25 8.70
C ASP A 44 1.87 3.90 7.26
N LEU A 45 2.06 2.60 6.97
CA LEU A 45 2.37 2.10 5.63
C LEU A 45 1.21 2.29 4.65
N CYS A 46 -0.03 1.98 5.05
CA CYS A 46 -1.22 2.24 4.23
C CYS A 46 -1.33 3.73 3.90
N ASN A 47 -1.14 4.61 4.89
CA ASN A 47 -1.16 6.06 4.69
C ASN A 47 -0.06 6.53 3.72
N ALA A 48 1.15 5.96 3.81
CA ALA A 48 2.23 6.27 2.88
C ALA A 48 1.84 5.89 1.44
N PHE A 49 1.27 4.70 1.21
CA PHE A 49 0.80 4.32 -0.11
C PHE A 49 -0.36 5.18 -0.60
N MET A 50 -1.34 5.48 0.24
CA MET A 50 -2.44 6.37 -0.14
C MET A 50 -1.94 7.76 -0.52
N SER A 51 -0.93 8.28 0.17
CA SER A 51 -0.24 9.52 -0.19
C SER A 51 0.41 9.42 -1.57
N LEU A 52 1.16 8.36 -1.85
CA LEU A 52 1.77 8.11 -3.17
C LEU A 52 0.70 8.04 -4.28
N LEU A 53 -0.38 7.29 -4.08
CA LEU A 53 -1.47 7.17 -5.06
C LEU A 53 -2.17 8.51 -5.32
N ARG A 54 -2.34 9.36 -4.30
CA ARG A 54 -2.87 10.73 -4.48
C ARG A 54 -1.97 11.57 -5.38
N HIS A 55 -0.66 11.46 -5.21
CA HIS A 55 0.28 12.15 -6.11
C HIS A 55 0.20 11.57 -7.52
N MET A 56 0.04 10.25 -7.71
CA MET A 56 -0.15 9.67 -9.04
C MET A 56 -1.43 10.20 -9.69
N ASN A 57 -2.52 10.29 -8.93
CA ASN A 57 -3.78 10.85 -9.39
C ASN A 57 -3.64 12.32 -9.79
N HIS A 58 -2.84 13.11 -9.07
CA HIS A 58 -2.54 14.48 -9.48
C HIS A 58 -1.88 14.55 -10.87
N GLY A 59 -0.96 13.63 -11.17
CA GLY A 59 -0.35 13.51 -12.51
C GLY A 59 -1.39 13.19 -13.59
N ILE A 60 -2.30 12.25 -13.32
CA ILE A 60 -3.41 11.91 -14.21
C ILE A 60 -4.30 13.14 -14.48
N VAL A 61 -4.64 13.92 -13.44
CA VAL A 61 -5.42 15.16 -13.59
C VAL A 61 -4.68 16.18 -14.47
N CYS A 62 -3.37 16.34 -14.28
CA CYS A 62 -2.56 17.20 -15.14
C CYS A 62 -2.58 16.73 -16.62
N LEU A 63 -2.50 15.43 -16.87
CA LEU A 63 -2.57 14.87 -18.24
C LEU A 63 -3.93 15.08 -18.88
N LYS A 64 -5.02 14.88 -18.14
CA LYS A 64 -6.38 15.18 -18.62
C LYS A 64 -6.51 16.65 -19.01
N PHE A 65 -6.01 17.55 -18.17
CA PHE A 65 -6.07 18.98 -18.45
C PHE A 65 -5.19 19.37 -19.65
N LEU A 66 -3.99 18.79 -19.78
CA LEU A 66 -3.14 18.99 -20.96
C LEU A 66 -3.84 18.51 -22.24
N ARG A 67 -4.45 17.33 -22.21
CA ARG A 67 -5.23 16.79 -23.32
C ARG A 67 -6.35 17.74 -23.72
N ASP A 68 -7.14 18.23 -22.77
CA ASP A 68 -8.26 19.15 -23.06
C ASP A 68 -7.74 20.42 -23.76
N LYS A 69 -6.57 20.93 -23.35
CA LYS A 69 -5.91 22.07 -24.02
C LYS A 69 -5.43 21.75 -25.43
N LEU A 70 -4.84 20.56 -25.63
CA LEU A 70 -4.42 20.07 -26.95
C LEU A 70 -5.61 19.89 -27.89
N GLU A 71 -6.73 19.37 -27.41
CA GLU A 71 -7.97 19.20 -28.20
C GLU A 71 -8.56 20.57 -28.62
N MET A 72 -8.51 21.55 -27.72
CA MET A 72 -8.90 22.93 -28.01
C MET A 72 -7.89 23.69 -28.89
N LYS A 73 -6.73 23.08 -29.21
CA LYS A 73 -5.58 23.74 -29.86
C LYS A 73 -5.20 25.06 -29.17
N SER A 74 -5.30 25.08 -27.84
CA SER A 74 -5.02 26.26 -27.02
C SER A 74 -3.65 26.11 -26.37
N GLU A 75 -2.73 27.04 -26.67
CA GLU A 75 -1.42 27.07 -26.03
C GLU A 75 -1.47 27.61 -24.60
N ASP A 76 -2.56 28.27 -24.23
CA ASP A 76 -2.75 28.86 -22.91
C ASP A 76 -2.61 27.80 -21.82
N LEU A 77 -1.71 28.08 -20.88
CA LEU A 77 -1.35 27.26 -19.73
C LEU A 77 -0.58 25.96 -20.03
N CYS A 78 -0.36 25.58 -21.29
CA CYS A 78 0.34 24.33 -21.61
C CYS A 78 1.76 24.28 -21.05
N THR A 79 2.49 25.40 -21.07
CA THR A 79 3.83 25.51 -20.46
C THR A 79 3.80 25.29 -18.94
N GLU A 80 2.80 25.85 -18.24
CA GLU A 80 2.66 25.64 -16.80
C GLU A 80 2.26 24.20 -16.49
N ILE A 81 1.38 23.58 -17.30
CA ILE A 81 0.99 22.18 -17.13
C ILE A 81 2.19 21.25 -17.36
N CYS A 82 2.99 21.50 -18.39
CA CYS A 82 4.21 20.73 -18.64
C CYS A 82 5.20 20.85 -17.47
N SER A 83 5.34 22.05 -16.91
CA SER A 83 6.17 22.30 -15.72
C SER A 83 5.61 21.59 -14.48
N ALA A 84 4.28 21.57 -14.31
CA ALA A 84 3.61 20.84 -13.24
C ALA A 84 3.82 19.32 -13.37
N LEU A 85 3.81 18.79 -14.59
CA LEU A 85 4.14 17.38 -14.87
C LEU A 85 5.61 17.05 -14.54
N ASP A 86 6.54 17.96 -14.78
CA ASP A 86 7.94 17.76 -14.39
C ASP A 86 8.11 17.76 -12.87
N SER A 87 7.49 18.72 -12.17
CA SER A 87 7.49 18.75 -10.71
C SER A 87 6.77 17.54 -10.10
N TRP A 88 5.68 17.09 -10.72
CA TRP A 88 4.95 15.90 -10.31
C TRP A 88 5.85 14.65 -10.27
N ARG A 89 6.71 14.47 -11.28
CA ARG A 89 7.65 13.35 -11.34
C ARG A 89 8.63 13.34 -10.16
N GLU A 90 9.16 14.50 -9.80
CA GLU A 90 10.04 14.66 -8.64
C GLU A 90 9.31 14.30 -7.33
N ASN A 91 8.07 14.78 -7.18
CA ASN A 91 7.23 14.50 -6.02
C ASN A 91 6.91 13.00 -5.88
N ILE A 92 6.62 12.29 -6.98
CA ILE A 92 6.42 10.84 -6.97
C ILE A 92 7.66 10.09 -6.49
N THR A 93 8.83 10.49 -6.98
CA THR A 93 10.10 9.87 -6.59
C THR A 93 10.36 10.03 -5.09
N ALA A 94 10.04 11.20 -4.54
CA ALA A 94 10.12 11.47 -3.10
C ALA A 94 9.12 10.61 -2.30
N GLU A 95 7.88 10.48 -2.77
CA GLU A 95 6.85 9.67 -2.09
C GLU A 95 7.14 8.16 -2.15
N ILE A 96 7.73 7.66 -3.24
CA ILE A 96 8.24 6.28 -3.31
C ILE A 96 9.33 6.05 -2.26
N SER A 97 10.25 7.00 -2.11
CA SER A 97 11.33 6.94 -1.11
C SER A 97 10.76 6.92 0.31
N LYS A 98 9.74 7.73 0.59
CA LYS A 98 9.01 7.72 1.86
C LYS A 98 8.29 6.40 2.12
N CYS A 99 7.64 5.81 1.11
CA CYS A 99 7.03 4.49 1.22
C CYS A 99 8.06 3.42 1.60
N ARG A 100 9.26 3.49 1.01
CA ARG A 100 10.37 2.59 1.33
C ARG A 100 10.83 2.72 2.78
N GLU A 101 10.99 3.95 3.27
CA GLU A 101 11.37 4.22 4.66
C GLU A 101 10.33 3.67 5.65
N VAL A 102 9.05 3.95 5.38
CA VAL A 102 7.94 3.47 6.23
C VAL A 102 7.86 1.94 6.21
N LEU A 103 8.02 1.32 5.03
CA LEU A 103 8.07 -0.13 4.88
C LEU A 103 9.24 -0.75 5.67
N GLY A 104 10.43 -0.13 5.61
CA GLY A 104 11.58 -0.56 6.40
C GLY A 104 11.27 -0.58 7.90
N ARG A 105 10.71 0.51 8.42
CA ARG A 105 10.27 0.60 9.83
C ARG A 105 9.21 -0.44 10.18
N TYR A 106 8.29 -0.72 9.27
CA TYR A 106 7.28 -1.76 9.46
C TYR A 106 7.93 -3.15 9.56
N VAL A 107 8.84 -3.49 8.64
CA VAL A 107 9.59 -4.75 8.65
C VAL A 107 10.39 -4.92 9.95
N GLU A 108 11.10 -3.88 10.39
CA GLU A 108 11.86 -3.88 11.65
C GLU A 108 10.96 -4.13 12.88
N SER A 109 9.70 -3.72 12.81
CA SER A 109 8.73 -3.91 13.89
C SER A 109 8.23 -5.34 14.05
N LEU A 110 8.41 -6.21 13.04
CA LEU A 110 7.87 -7.59 13.01
C LEU A 110 8.62 -8.58 13.91
N ASN A 111 9.04 -8.12 15.08
CA ASN A 111 9.98 -8.84 15.90
C ASN A 111 9.32 -9.89 16.81
N PHE A 112 9.28 -11.14 16.34
CA PHE A 112 8.55 -12.22 16.99
C PHE A 112 9.11 -12.67 18.36
N HIS A 113 10.35 -12.33 18.71
CA HIS A 113 10.98 -12.83 19.93
C HIS A 113 10.31 -12.33 21.24
N LYS A 114 9.39 -11.36 21.15
CA LYS A 114 8.69 -10.78 22.30
C LYS A 114 7.47 -11.59 22.80
N VAL A 115 7.11 -12.70 22.16
CA VAL A 115 5.87 -13.47 22.45
C VAL A 115 6.07 -14.60 23.48
N LYS A 116 7.22 -14.65 24.19
CA LYS A 116 7.52 -15.78 25.10
C LYS A 116 6.57 -15.86 26.31
N ASN A 117 6.09 -14.73 26.81
CA ASN A 117 5.37 -14.61 28.08
C ASN A 117 3.90 -14.21 27.92
N CYS A 118 3.15 -14.87 27.03
CA CYS A 118 1.69 -14.65 26.88
C CYS A 118 0.91 -15.94 27.18
N ILE A 119 -0.39 -15.80 27.46
CA ILE A 119 -1.33 -16.92 27.55
C ILE A 119 -1.40 -17.72 26.24
N LYS A 120 -1.97 -18.93 26.30
CA LYS A 120 -1.98 -19.87 25.17
C LYS A 120 -2.72 -19.30 23.97
N GLU A 121 -3.86 -18.66 24.19
CA GLU A 121 -4.74 -18.04 23.21
C GLU A 121 -4.01 -16.90 22.50
N ALA A 122 -3.41 -15.97 23.27
CA ALA A 122 -2.62 -14.88 22.75
C ALA A 122 -1.39 -15.37 21.96
N LYS A 123 -0.75 -16.46 22.38
CA LYS A 123 0.34 -17.09 21.62
C LYS A 123 -0.12 -17.62 20.26
N VAL A 124 -1.33 -18.16 20.15
CA VAL A 124 -1.91 -18.61 18.88
C VAL A 124 -2.15 -17.40 17.97
N LEU A 125 -2.81 -16.35 18.48
CA LEU A 125 -3.04 -15.11 17.74
C LEU A 125 -1.72 -14.52 17.23
N MET A 126 -0.74 -14.31 18.12
CA MET A 126 0.50 -13.64 17.77
C MET A 126 1.31 -14.41 16.72
N LYS A 127 1.23 -15.75 16.70
CA LYS A 127 1.83 -16.57 15.63
C LYS A 127 1.14 -16.37 14.29
N ALA A 128 -0.20 -16.38 14.26
CA ALA A 128 -0.97 -16.15 13.05
C ALA A 128 -0.74 -14.72 12.54
N PHE A 129 -0.83 -13.73 13.43
CA PHE A 129 -0.60 -12.33 13.14
C PHE A 129 0.81 -12.07 12.62
N TYR A 130 1.84 -12.71 13.18
CA TYR A 130 3.19 -12.62 12.62
C TYR A 130 3.27 -13.12 11.17
N GLY A 131 2.64 -14.26 10.86
CA GLY A 131 2.56 -14.77 9.49
C GLY A 131 1.86 -13.78 8.55
N ALA A 132 0.71 -13.25 8.97
CA ALA A 132 -0.03 -12.23 8.22
C ALA A 132 0.83 -11.01 7.91
N ASN A 133 1.54 -10.47 8.91
CA ASN A 133 2.37 -9.28 8.72
C ASN A 133 3.64 -9.54 7.89
N VAL A 134 4.23 -10.74 7.97
CA VAL A 134 5.34 -11.13 7.09
C VAL A 134 4.88 -11.17 5.63
N LEU A 135 3.69 -11.75 5.38
CA LEU A 135 3.09 -11.75 4.05
C LEU A 135 2.77 -10.33 3.57
N THR A 136 2.19 -9.49 4.45
CA THR A 136 1.94 -8.06 4.16
C THR A 136 3.22 -7.32 3.79
N ALA A 137 4.26 -7.42 4.61
CA ALA A 137 5.54 -6.79 4.34
C ALA A 137 6.10 -7.20 2.98
N TYR A 138 5.95 -8.47 2.61
CA TYR A 138 6.44 -8.98 1.33
C TYR A 138 5.65 -8.45 0.14
N ILE A 139 4.33 -8.49 0.21
CA ILE A 139 3.49 -7.95 -0.88
C ILE A 139 3.70 -6.44 -1.03
N CYS A 140 3.83 -5.71 0.09
CA CYS A 140 4.12 -4.29 0.07
C CYS A 140 5.53 -3.97 -0.47
N SER A 141 6.53 -4.82 -0.23
CA SER A 141 7.85 -4.63 -0.82
C SER A 141 7.84 -4.83 -2.34
N VAL A 142 7.14 -5.87 -2.83
CA VAL A 142 6.91 -6.07 -4.26
C VAL A 142 6.21 -4.86 -4.88
N PHE A 143 5.22 -4.29 -4.18
CA PHE A 143 4.53 -3.09 -4.64
C PHE A 143 5.46 -1.88 -4.75
N VAL A 144 6.31 -1.61 -3.75
CA VAL A 144 7.32 -0.54 -3.82
C VAL A 144 8.30 -0.74 -4.96
N ILE A 145 8.76 -1.98 -5.18
CA ILE A 145 9.71 -2.34 -6.25
C ILE A 145 9.13 -2.09 -7.64
N VAL A 146 7.88 -2.50 -7.85
CA VAL A 146 7.16 -2.31 -9.12
C VAL A 146 6.98 -0.81 -9.40
N LEU A 147 6.69 -0.01 -8.37
CA LEU A 147 6.52 1.43 -8.53
C LEU A 147 7.85 2.19 -8.66
N SER A 148 8.92 1.72 -8.02
CA SER A 148 10.25 2.34 -8.09
C SER A 148 11.05 1.93 -9.32
N ASN A 149 10.58 0.93 -10.06
CA ASN A 149 11.30 0.30 -11.16
C ASN A 149 12.75 -0.06 -10.80
N SER A 150 12.96 -0.57 -9.58
CA SER A 150 14.29 -0.82 -9.03
C SER A 150 14.33 -2.15 -8.29
N ASP A 151 15.20 -3.04 -8.77
CA ASP A 151 15.48 -4.35 -8.16
C ASP A 151 16.37 -4.24 -6.91
N LYS A 152 16.99 -3.07 -6.69
CA LYS A 152 17.81 -2.74 -5.51
C LYS A 152 17.01 -2.75 -4.20
N ASP A 153 15.67 -2.83 -4.30
CA ASP A 153 14.73 -2.66 -3.19
C ASP A 153 14.07 -3.96 -2.74
N ILE A 154 14.58 -5.12 -3.18
CA ILE A 154 14.14 -6.42 -2.64
C ILE A 154 14.59 -6.52 -1.18
N LEU A 155 13.72 -6.07 -0.28
CA LEU A 155 13.88 -6.21 1.16
C LEU A 155 13.87 -7.71 1.51
N PRO A 156 14.99 -8.29 2.00
CA PRO A 156 14.98 -9.65 2.50
C PRO A 156 14.16 -9.70 3.78
N ILE A 157 12.97 -10.28 3.70
CA ILE A 157 12.13 -10.50 4.88
C ILE A 157 12.59 -11.78 5.56
N TYR A 158 13.28 -11.63 6.68
CA TYR A 158 13.77 -12.74 7.46
C TYR A 158 12.65 -13.37 8.29
N VAL A 159 12.33 -14.63 7.97
CA VAL A 159 11.33 -15.41 8.71
C VAL A 159 11.98 -16.12 9.89
N TRP A 160 11.30 -16.05 11.04
CA TRP A 160 11.71 -16.75 12.25
C TRP A 160 11.90 -18.25 12.01
N LYS A 161 13.01 -18.82 12.52
CA LYS A 161 13.47 -20.16 12.15
C LYS A 161 12.50 -21.28 12.54
N GLN A 162 11.63 -21.05 13.53
CA GLN A 162 10.67 -22.04 14.04
C GLN A 162 9.30 -21.99 13.34
N SER A 163 9.09 -21.07 12.38
CA SER A 163 7.84 -21.01 11.63
C SER A 163 7.68 -22.23 10.71
N LEU A 164 6.58 -22.98 10.88
CA LEU A 164 6.30 -24.18 10.08
C LEU A 164 6.12 -23.87 8.58
N TRP A 165 5.57 -22.69 8.27
CA TRP A 165 5.33 -22.19 6.91
C TRP A 165 6.56 -21.53 6.25
N LYS A 166 7.72 -21.54 6.93
CA LYS A 166 8.91 -20.83 6.44
C LYS A 166 9.34 -21.29 5.05
N LYS A 167 9.33 -22.60 4.80
CA LYS A 167 9.74 -23.16 3.51
C LYS A 167 8.84 -22.67 2.39
N ASP A 168 7.52 -22.82 2.57
CA ASP A 168 6.53 -22.42 1.57
C ASP A 168 6.61 -20.92 1.27
N PHE A 169 6.86 -20.09 2.30
CA PHE A 169 7.08 -18.66 2.10
C PHE A 169 8.36 -18.36 1.30
N LEU A 170 9.48 -19.04 1.58
CA LEU A 170 10.71 -18.85 0.81
C LEU A 170 10.57 -19.29 -0.64
N ASP A 171 9.83 -20.37 -0.89
CA ASP A 171 9.52 -20.85 -2.24
C ASP A 171 8.66 -19.81 -3.00
N LEU A 172 7.62 -19.27 -2.35
CA LEU A 172 6.79 -18.18 -2.89
C LEU A 172 7.64 -16.93 -3.20
N GLN A 173 8.47 -16.51 -2.25
CA GLN A 173 9.35 -15.36 -2.39
C GLN A 173 10.32 -15.53 -3.57
N THR A 174 10.84 -16.75 -3.76
CA THR A 174 11.72 -17.07 -4.89
C THR A 174 10.99 -16.90 -6.22
N ILE A 175 9.81 -17.50 -6.35
CA ILE A 175 9.00 -17.46 -7.57
C ILE A 175 8.63 -16.02 -7.93
N VAL A 176 8.08 -15.29 -6.97
CA VAL A 176 7.61 -13.91 -7.20
C VAL A 176 8.79 -12.99 -7.47
N ASN A 177 9.91 -13.10 -6.74
CA ASN A 177 11.09 -12.26 -7.01
C ASN A 177 11.67 -12.49 -8.41
N VAL A 178 11.72 -13.74 -8.89
CA VAL A 178 12.14 -14.03 -10.26
C VAL A 178 11.21 -13.35 -11.27
N LYS A 179 9.90 -13.51 -11.10
CA LYS A 179 8.93 -12.92 -12.02
C LYS A 179 8.94 -11.39 -11.99
N THR A 180 9.08 -10.78 -10.82
CA THR A 180 9.21 -9.32 -10.66
C THR A 180 10.45 -8.81 -11.36
N ARG A 181 11.61 -9.46 -11.19
CA ARG A 181 12.86 -9.06 -11.87
C ARG A 181 12.74 -9.16 -13.39
N VAL A 182 12.14 -10.24 -13.90
CA VAL A 182 11.86 -10.38 -15.34
C VAL A 182 10.98 -9.23 -15.82
N ASN A 183 9.91 -8.90 -15.12
CA ASN A 183 9.04 -7.80 -15.55
C ASN A 183 9.77 -6.44 -15.55
N ILE A 184 10.65 -6.18 -14.57
CA ILE A 184 11.50 -4.98 -14.52
C ILE A 184 12.50 -4.96 -15.68
N SER A 185 13.10 -6.09 -16.05
CA SER A 185 14.18 -6.16 -17.04
C SER A 185 13.71 -6.13 -18.50
N THR A 186 12.46 -6.48 -18.78
CA THR A 186 12.03 -6.88 -20.14
C THR A 186 11.15 -5.84 -20.84
N ASP A 187 11.43 -4.54 -20.69
CA ASP A 187 10.63 -3.46 -21.30
C ASP A 187 9.14 -3.46 -20.85
N GLY A 188 8.84 -4.20 -19.78
CA GLY A 188 7.50 -4.25 -19.19
C GLY A 188 7.17 -2.88 -18.63
N THR A 189 6.24 -2.18 -19.29
CA THR A 189 5.87 -0.83 -18.89
C THR A 189 5.25 -0.86 -17.50
N MET A 190 5.97 -0.32 -16.52
CA MET A 190 5.48 -0.19 -15.15
C MET A 190 4.58 1.05 -15.03
N VAL A 191 3.68 1.09 -14.04
CA VAL A 191 2.68 2.17 -13.86
C VAL A 191 3.28 3.59 -13.99
N LEU A 192 4.46 3.84 -13.39
CA LEU A 192 5.13 5.14 -13.50
C LEU A 192 5.65 5.42 -14.91
N GLN A 193 6.21 4.40 -15.58
CA GLN A 193 6.71 4.52 -16.96
C GLN A 193 5.57 4.70 -17.96
N GLU A 194 4.42 4.04 -17.76
CA GLU A 194 3.22 4.23 -18.57
C GLU A 194 2.79 5.70 -18.47
N LEU A 195 2.72 6.23 -17.25
CA LEU A 195 2.33 7.62 -17.01
C LEU A 195 3.37 8.63 -17.55
N GLU A 196 4.67 8.35 -17.42
CA GLU A 196 5.75 9.15 -18.03
C GLU A 196 5.72 9.11 -19.57
N SER A 197 5.40 7.95 -20.16
CA SER A 197 5.28 7.78 -21.61
C SER A 197 4.13 8.61 -22.18
N VAL A 198 2.95 8.55 -21.56
CA VAL A 198 1.80 9.37 -21.93
C VAL A 198 2.13 10.86 -21.81
N ALA A 199 2.80 11.26 -20.71
CA ALA A 199 3.23 12.63 -20.51
C ALA A 199 4.20 13.10 -21.61
N ALA A 200 5.19 12.28 -21.97
CA ALA A 200 6.13 12.59 -23.04
C ALA A 200 5.45 12.71 -24.41
N LYS A 201 4.50 11.82 -24.70
CA LYS A 201 3.71 11.84 -25.94
C LYS A 201 2.86 13.11 -26.06
N MET A 202 2.14 13.49 -25.00
CA MET A 202 1.37 14.75 -24.96
C MET A 202 2.26 15.99 -25.03
N LYS A 203 3.41 16.00 -24.36
CA LYS A 203 4.39 17.09 -24.45
C LYS A 203 4.92 17.26 -25.87
N LYS A 204 5.18 16.15 -26.57
CA LYS A 204 5.59 16.18 -27.98
C LYS A 204 4.49 16.77 -28.87
N MET A 205 3.23 16.37 -28.66
CA MET A 205 2.08 16.94 -29.37
C MET A 205 1.95 18.45 -29.16
N TYR A 206 2.20 18.94 -27.94
CA TYR A 206 2.22 20.37 -27.64
C TYR A 206 3.28 21.12 -28.46
N LEU A 207 4.51 20.59 -28.54
CA LEU A 207 5.59 21.21 -29.32
C LEU A 207 5.24 21.29 -30.82
N THR A 208 4.58 20.27 -31.37
CA THR A 208 4.14 20.29 -32.77
C THR A 208 3.11 21.38 -33.06
N ILE A 209 2.21 21.69 -32.10
CA ILE A 209 1.29 22.83 -32.22
C ILE A 209 2.07 24.16 -32.25
N GLN A 210 3.03 24.34 -31.33
CA GLN A 210 3.82 25.57 -31.26
C GLN A 210 4.65 25.83 -32.52
N GLU A 211 5.16 24.77 -33.15
CA GLU A 211 5.97 24.88 -34.37
C GLU A 211 5.13 25.18 -35.63
N GLY A 212 3.79 25.19 -35.53
CA GLY A 212 2.89 25.55 -36.62
C GLY A 212 2.85 24.51 -37.75
N ASP A 213 3.15 23.25 -37.45
CA ASP A 213 3.23 22.18 -38.44
C ASP A 213 1.81 21.69 -38.82
N ASP A 214 1.26 22.24 -39.90
CA ASP A 214 -0.09 21.96 -40.41
C ASP A 214 -0.26 20.53 -40.97
N LEU A 215 0.81 19.72 -41.02
CA LEU A 215 0.87 18.58 -41.94
C LEU A 215 0.22 17.28 -41.48
N VAL A 216 -0.32 17.14 -40.25
CA VAL A 216 -1.07 15.92 -39.91
C VAL A 216 -2.20 16.13 -38.88
N GLN A 217 -3.24 16.85 -39.28
CA GLN A 217 -4.42 17.09 -38.42
C GLN A 217 -5.17 15.80 -38.03
N GLU A 218 -5.15 14.77 -38.89
CA GLU A 218 -5.85 13.50 -38.65
C GLU A 218 -5.08 12.58 -37.68
N SER A 219 -3.75 12.46 -37.84
CA SER A 219 -2.91 11.70 -36.89
C SER A 219 -2.78 12.38 -35.52
N PHE A 220 -2.90 13.71 -35.47
CA PHE A 220 -2.94 14.45 -34.22
C PHE A 220 -4.18 14.09 -33.40
N LYS A 221 -5.35 14.04 -34.05
CA LYS A 221 -6.61 13.65 -33.39
C LYS A 221 -6.59 12.19 -32.94
N GLU A 222 -6.06 11.29 -33.76
CA GLU A 222 -5.86 9.88 -33.40
C GLU A 222 -4.93 9.74 -32.18
N SER A 223 -3.82 10.50 -32.15
CA SER A 223 -2.88 10.49 -31.02
C SER A 223 -3.51 11.00 -29.71
N ILE A 224 -4.39 12.00 -29.78
CA ILE A 224 -5.13 12.50 -28.62
C ILE A 224 -6.09 11.44 -28.08
N GLU A 225 -6.84 10.75 -28.96
CA GLU A 225 -7.78 9.71 -28.54
C GLU A 225 -7.04 8.52 -27.92
N GLU A 226 -5.91 8.09 -28.52
CA GLU A 226 -5.06 7.05 -27.94
C GLU A 226 -4.56 7.44 -26.54
N CYS A 227 -4.07 8.67 -26.38
CA CYS A 227 -3.67 9.18 -25.07
C CYS A 227 -4.82 9.23 -24.06
N LYS A 228 -6.05 9.51 -24.50
CA LYS A 228 -7.23 9.48 -23.63
C LYS A 228 -7.50 8.06 -23.13
N GLU A 229 -7.48 7.07 -24.02
CA GLU A 229 -7.66 5.66 -23.64
C GLU A 229 -6.59 5.20 -22.65
N GLU A 230 -5.32 5.59 -22.87
CA GLU A 230 -4.21 5.30 -21.96
C GLU A 230 -4.42 5.93 -20.57
N VAL A 231 -4.82 7.20 -20.52
CA VAL A 231 -5.10 7.92 -19.26
C VAL A 231 -6.28 7.30 -18.51
N GLU A 232 -7.36 6.93 -19.19
CA GLU A 232 -8.55 6.30 -18.58
C GLU A 232 -8.21 4.91 -18.01
N LYS A 233 -7.39 4.13 -18.73
CA LYS A 233 -6.90 2.82 -18.24
C LYS A 233 -6.03 2.98 -16.99
N LEU A 234 -5.14 3.97 -16.98
CA LEU A 234 -4.29 4.28 -15.83
C LEU A 234 -5.11 4.72 -14.61
N GLU A 235 -6.08 5.59 -14.80
CA GLU A 235 -6.98 6.05 -13.74
C GLU A 235 -7.77 4.89 -13.14
N HIS A 236 -8.40 4.06 -13.97
CA HIS A 236 -9.14 2.89 -13.49
C HIS A 236 -8.24 1.93 -12.68
N GLY A 237 -7.03 1.65 -13.17
CA GLY A 237 -6.07 0.83 -12.45
C GLY A 237 -5.67 1.45 -11.10
N LEU A 238 -5.47 2.77 -11.06
CA LEU A 238 -5.12 3.50 -9.85
C LEU A 238 -6.25 3.47 -8.82
N ASP A 239 -7.50 3.68 -9.25
CA ASP A 239 -8.70 3.63 -8.40
C ASP A 239 -8.89 2.25 -7.77
N GLU A 240 -8.65 1.19 -8.54
CA GLU A 240 -8.73 -0.18 -8.02
C GLU A 240 -7.69 -0.42 -6.92
N ILE A 241 -6.47 0.08 -7.11
CA ILE A 241 -5.41 -0.02 -6.09
C ILE A 241 -5.77 0.83 -4.87
N PHE A 242 -6.26 2.06 -5.06
CA PHE A 242 -6.68 2.96 -4.00
C PHE A 242 -7.73 2.32 -3.10
N ARG A 243 -8.76 1.73 -3.71
CA ARG A 243 -9.80 0.96 -3.00
C ARG A 243 -9.21 -0.22 -2.24
N LYS A 244 -8.32 -1.00 -2.85
CA LYS A 244 -7.71 -2.17 -2.22
C LYS A 244 -6.83 -1.82 -1.01
N ILE A 245 -6.11 -0.70 -1.06
CA ILE A 245 -5.33 -0.21 0.09
C ILE A 245 -6.24 0.39 1.16
N GLY A 246 -7.28 1.13 0.76
CA GLY A 246 -8.33 1.60 1.68
C GLY A 246 -8.95 0.45 2.48
N ASN A 247 -9.35 -0.63 1.80
CA ASN A 247 -9.88 -1.82 2.45
C ASN A 247 -8.90 -2.44 3.46
N LEU A 248 -7.60 -2.50 3.12
CA LEU A 248 -6.56 -3.01 4.03
C LEU A 248 -6.41 -2.11 5.26
N SER A 249 -6.48 -0.79 5.08
CA SER A 249 -6.48 0.17 6.18
C SER A 249 -7.70 -0.04 7.08
N ASP A 250 -8.89 -0.17 6.50
CA ASP A 250 -10.15 -0.34 7.23
C ASP A 250 -10.17 -1.63 8.05
N VAL A 251 -9.74 -2.77 7.48
CA VAL A 251 -9.70 -4.03 8.23
C VAL A 251 -8.66 -3.99 9.35
N THR A 252 -7.53 -3.32 9.14
CA THR A 252 -6.51 -3.11 10.17
C THR A 252 -7.07 -2.25 11.32
N PHE A 253 -7.83 -1.20 10.98
CA PHE A 253 -8.48 -0.34 11.96
C PHE A 253 -9.54 -1.09 12.77
N LYS A 254 -10.41 -1.87 12.10
CA LYS A 254 -11.42 -2.71 12.75
C LYS A 254 -10.83 -3.67 13.79
N GLY A 255 -9.68 -4.29 13.49
CA GLY A 255 -8.99 -5.15 14.45
C GLY A 255 -8.62 -4.42 15.75
N ARG A 256 -8.22 -3.15 15.66
CA ARG A 256 -7.93 -2.31 16.82
C ARG A 256 -9.20 -1.90 17.58
N GLU A 257 -10.32 -1.72 16.88
CA GLU A 257 -11.61 -1.42 17.51
C GLU A 257 -12.13 -2.61 18.31
N ILE A 258 -12.10 -3.82 17.74
CA ILE A 258 -12.53 -5.06 18.42
C ILE A 258 -11.86 -5.21 19.80
N ILE A 259 -10.55 -4.97 19.87
CA ILE A 259 -9.83 -5.08 21.14
C ILE A 259 -10.17 -3.94 22.10
N ARG A 260 -10.31 -2.71 21.59
CA ARG A 260 -10.63 -1.53 22.41
C ARG A 260 -12.03 -1.61 23.01
N ASP A 261 -12.98 -2.11 22.26
CA ASP A 261 -14.36 -2.27 22.73
C ASP A 261 -14.41 -3.32 23.84
N GLY A 262 -13.69 -4.43 23.71
CA GLY A 262 -13.60 -5.43 24.80
C GLY A 262 -12.90 -4.92 26.06
N LEU A 263 -11.89 -4.06 25.92
CA LEU A 263 -11.26 -3.35 27.04
C LEU A 263 -12.29 -2.50 27.78
N PHE A 264 -13.06 -1.69 27.04
CA PHE A 264 -14.08 -0.82 27.62
C PHE A 264 -15.18 -1.61 28.33
N ASP A 265 -15.64 -2.70 27.72
CA ASP A 265 -16.60 -3.62 28.34
C ASP A 265 -16.07 -4.28 29.61
N SER A 266 -14.77 -4.63 29.65
CA SER A 266 -14.13 -5.19 30.84
C SER A 266 -14.09 -4.18 31.99
N MET A 267 -13.68 -2.94 31.70
CA MET A 267 -13.65 -1.86 32.69
C MET A 267 -15.04 -1.56 33.25
N ILE A 268 -16.07 -1.51 32.41
CA ILE A 268 -17.45 -1.33 32.87
C ILE A 268 -17.89 -2.47 33.79
N ARG A 269 -17.55 -3.72 33.48
CA ARG A 269 -17.88 -4.87 34.34
C ARG A 269 -17.21 -4.79 35.70
N GLU A 270 -15.93 -4.46 35.77
CA GLU A 270 -15.22 -4.26 37.04
C GLU A 270 -15.85 -3.15 37.88
N LEU A 271 -16.22 -2.03 37.26
CA LEU A 271 -16.87 -0.90 37.95
C LEU A 271 -18.30 -1.22 38.41
N THR A 272 -19.01 -2.11 37.71
CA THR A 272 -20.40 -2.46 38.03
C THR A 272 -20.54 -3.68 38.95
N HIS A 273 -19.51 -4.53 39.04
CA HIS A 273 -19.50 -5.77 39.82
C HIS A 273 -18.42 -5.77 40.92
N GLY A 274 -18.15 -4.62 41.55
CA GLY A 274 -17.20 -4.48 42.65
C GLY A 274 -17.34 -5.59 43.73
N PRO A 275 -16.26 -5.90 44.47
CA PRO A 275 -16.16 -7.14 45.22
C PRO A 275 -17.30 -7.25 46.22
N TYR A 276 -18.07 -8.33 46.14
CA TYR A 276 -18.90 -8.77 47.26
C TYR A 276 -17.94 -9.07 48.41
N ILE A 277 -17.76 -8.10 49.30
CA ILE A 277 -17.23 -8.32 50.65
C ILE A 277 -18.26 -9.21 51.32
N TYR A 278 -18.03 -10.52 51.31
CA TYR A 278 -18.65 -11.43 52.26
C TYR A 278 -17.82 -11.34 53.54
N ASP A 279 -18.44 -10.76 54.57
CA ASP A 279 -17.98 -10.79 55.97
C ASP A 279 -17.74 -12.23 56.47
#